data_AF-A0A2E7RHI6-F1
#
_entry.id   AF-A0A2E7RHI6-F1
#
_cell.length_a   1.000
_cell.length_b   1.000
_cell.length_c   1.000
_cell.angle_alpha   90.00
_cell.angle_beta   90.00
_cell.angle_gamma   90.00
#
_symmetry.space_group_name_H-M   'P 1'
#
loop_
_entity.id
_entity.type
_entity.pdbx_description
1 polymer ?
#
loop_
_entity_poly.entity_id
_entity_poly.type
_entity_poly.pdbx_seq_one_letter_code
_entity_poly.pdbx_strand_id
1 'polypeptide(L)'
;MAKASARMSFFAALLALSGAPLAFAQSSSLPPFESHAPPGLQGMADKMESEITAILQEARDWTGLPVDPRPFRLEWVSGRKELEGALGYKAPSWFAAVAELKKRRLVIATEVAGSQEQLRITLRHELMHLAMMDLGATAFRGTPSWFHEGCAEVFAGDIYLKGSSDSIFWMAAAETLPTLSEYRAGFPQSPVLASTGYALGHAFVERYLRLYGQPALREVLALLRAGEELDSALVQTTGLSIVTEEKALQEELRGLAGLGGDLYSRLFLGLAVFIFVAFPIVRATRRRRRADLESQWAESGKQGSPYSVSRRMGWPIRKFPPNERPGEDKNEPQL
;
A
#
# COMPACT_ATOMS: atom_id res chain seq x y z
N MET A 1 44.28 41.12 56.52
CA MET A 1 44.31 40.25 57.72
C MET A 1 42.94 39.57 57.85
N ALA A 2 42.94 38.24 58.05
CA ALA A 2 41.90 37.31 58.55
C ALA A 2 40.42 37.52 58.14
N LYS A 3 39.82 36.66 57.29
CA LYS A 3 39.22 35.33 57.59
C LYS A 3 38.09 35.34 58.64
N ALA A 4 36.86 35.08 58.18
CA ALA A 4 35.93 34.17 58.84
C ALA A 4 34.93 33.60 57.83
N SER A 5 34.68 32.30 57.94
CA SER A 5 33.96 31.41 57.04
C SER A 5 32.56 31.13 57.58
N ALA A 6 31.55 31.02 56.72
CA ALA A 6 30.39 30.15 56.97
C ALA A 6 29.81 29.65 55.64
N ARG A 7 29.87 28.33 55.46
CA ARG A 7 29.21 27.58 54.39
C ARG A 7 27.70 27.56 54.61
N MET A 8 26.91 27.71 53.56
CA MET A 8 25.57 27.13 53.53
C MET A 8 25.20 26.77 52.09
N SER A 9 25.09 25.46 51.86
CA SER A 9 24.63 24.83 50.64
C SER A 9 23.23 25.32 50.27
N PHE A 10 23.02 25.74 49.02
CA PHE A 10 21.68 25.92 48.47
C PHE A 10 21.38 24.81 47.46
N PHE A 11 20.25 24.15 47.71
CA PHE A 11 19.67 23.05 46.98
C PHE A 11 19.45 23.37 45.50
N ALA A 12 19.79 22.42 44.64
CA ALA A 12 19.28 22.34 43.28
C ALA A 12 17.80 21.93 43.33
N ALA A 13 16.91 22.77 42.80
CA ALA A 13 15.52 22.44 42.56
C ALA A 13 15.32 22.19 41.06
N LEU A 14 15.22 20.91 40.72
CA LEU A 14 14.67 20.38 39.47
C LEU A 14 13.18 20.77 39.41
N LEU A 15 12.75 21.48 38.36
CA LEU A 15 11.35 21.53 37.95
C LEU A 15 11.24 20.72 36.65
N ALA A 16 11.05 19.42 36.83
CA ALA A 16 10.55 18.55 35.78
C ALA A 16 9.09 18.93 35.51
N LEU A 17 8.81 19.52 34.34
CA LEU A 17 7.47 19.57 33.79
C LEU A 17 7.05 18.13 33.48
N SER A 18 6.34 17.52 34.42
CA SER A 18 5.59 16.29 34.19
C SER A 18 4.39 16.64 33.30
N GLY A 19 4.46 16.22 32.04
CA GLY A 19 3.29 16.13 31.17
C GLY A 19 2.36 15.07 31.74
N ALA A 20 1.39 15.48 32.54
CA ALA A 20 0.25 14.64 32.90
C ALA A 20 -0.60 14.41 31.63
N PRO A 21 -1.04 13.18 31.36
CA PRO A 21 -1.96 12.93 30.26
C PRO A 21 -3.29 13.65 30.53
N LEU A 22 -3.81 14.33 29.51
CA LEU A 22 -5.16 14.89 29.52
C LEU A 22 -6.15 13.74 29.73
N ALA A 23 -6.73 13.67 30.92
CA ALA A 23 -7.86 12.80 31.20
C ALA A 23 -9.07 13.32 30.42
N PHE A 24 -9.42 12.65 29.32
CA PHE A 24 -10.72 12.84 28.69
C PHE A 24 -11.80 12.41 29.69
N ALA A 25 -12.65 13.36 30.07
CA ALA A 25 -13.86 13.07 30.82
C ALA A 25 -14.73 12.10 30.00
N GLN A 26 -14.93 10.88 30.50
CA GLN A 26 -15.92 9.96 29.98
C GLN A 26 -17.31 10.54 30.27
N SER A 27 -17.92 11.22 29.29
CA SER A 27 -19.36 11.37 29.28
C SER A 27 -19.96 10.00 29.01
N SER A 28 -20.64 9.42 30.00
CA SER A 28 -21.46 8.23 29.83
C SER A 28 -22.68 8.57 28.97
N SER A 29 -22.46 8.74 27.67
CA SER A 29 -23.50 8.64 26.66
C SER A 29 -23.75 7.17 26.40
N LEU A 30 -25.01 6.77 26.21
CA LEU A 30 -25.36 5.44 25.74
C LEU A 30 -24.46 5.09 24.53
N PRO A 31 -24.02 3.83 24.39
CA PRO A 31 -23.23 3.43 23.24
C PRO A 31 -23.98 3.84 21.97
N PRO A 32 -23.29 4.32 20.92
CA PRO A 32 -23.94 4.86 19.73
C PRO A 32 -24.66 3.79 18.89
N PHE A 33 -24.81 2.58 19.42
CA PHE A 33 -25.37 1.42 18.78
C PHE A 33 -26.16 0.50 19.71
N GLU A 34 -27.00 -0.31 19.10
CA GLU A 34 -27.68 -1.47 19.70
C GLU A 34 -26.97 -2.74 19.24
N SER A 35 -26.50 -3.57 20.17
CA SER A 35 -25.72 -4.78 19.88
C SER A 35 -26.56 -6.04 20.03
N HIS A 36 -26.52 -6.92 19.03
CA HIS A 36 -27.20 -8.20 19.02
C HIS A 36 -26.21 -9.31 18.67
N ALA A 37 -25.91 -10.17 19.66
CA ALA A 37 -25.05 -11.33 19.49
C ALA A 37 -25.76 -12.63 19.90
N PRO A 38 -25.54 -13.75 19.18
CA PRO A 38 -26.00 -15.05 19.65
C PRO A 38 -25.24 -15.46 20.93
N PRO A 39 -25.80 -16.37 21.76
CA PRO A 39 -25.21 -16.73 23.06
C PRO A 39 -23.74 -17.15 23.01
N GLY A 40 -23.31 -17.81 21.93
CA GLY A 40 -21.92 -18.23 21.73
C GLY A 40 -20.92 -17.10 21.42
N LEU A 41 -21.40 -15.92 21.02
CA LEU A 41 -20.55 -14.77 20.64
C LEU A 41 -20.67 -13.60 21.63
N GLN A 42 -21.57 -13.65 22.62
CA GLN A 42 -21.82 -12.55 23.55
C GLN A 42 -20.52 -12.07 24.24
N GLY A 43 -19.72 -12.98 24.78
CA GLY A 43 -18.48 -12.60 25.46
C GLY A 43 -17.40 -12.01 24.54
N MET A 44 -17.49 -12.20 23.22
CA MET A 44 -16.63 -11.52 22.24
C MET A 44 -17.20 -10.16 21.85
N ALA A 45 -18.52 -10.10 21.63
CA ALA A 45 -19.23 -8.84 21.40
C ALA A 45 -18.95 -7.84 22.52
N ASP A 46 -19.17 -8.23 23.79
CA ASP A 46 -18.94 -7.38 24.97
C ASP A 46 -17.49 -6.83 25.04
N LYS A 47 -16.50 -7.65 24.65
CA LYS A 47 -15.08 -7.22 24.62
C LYS A 47 -14.82 -6.20 23.52
N MET A 48 -15.40 -6.42 22.35
CA MET A 48 -15.17 -5.60 21.16
C MET A 48 -16.01 -4.32 21.13
N GLU A 49 -17.09 -4.22 21.91
CA GLU A 49 -17.93 -3.02 21.95
C GLU A 49 -17.14 -1.75 22.31
N SER A 50 -16.23 -1.86 23.28
CA SER A 50 -15.36 -0.75 23.66
C SER A 50 -14.44 -0.31 22.51
N GLU A 51 -13.90 -1.27 21.77
CA GLU A 51 -13.04 -1.04 20.61
C GLU A 51 -13.82 -0.45 19.44
N ILE A 52 -14.99 -0.98 19.12
CA ILE A 52 -15.90 -0.45 18.09
C ILE A 52 -16.31 0.99 18.41
N THR A 53 -16.64 1.26 19.67
CA THR A 53 -16.97 2.61 20.13
C THR A 53 -15.79 3.56 19.92
N ALA A 54 -14.58 3.15 20.33
CA ALA A 54 -13.37 3.94 20.17
C ALA A 54 -13.04 4.21 18.70
N ILE A 55 -13.11 3.19 17.84
CA ILE A 55 -12.84 3.32 16.40
C ILE A 55 -13.87 4.24 15.73
N LEU A 56 -15.15 4.12 16.08
CA LEU A 56 -16.17 5.01 15.52
C LEU A 56 -15.95 6.46 15.95
N GLN A 57 -15.61 6.69 17.22
CA GLN A 57 -15.29 8.02 17.70
C GLN A 57 -14.08 8.58 16.95
N GLU A 58 -13.03 7.79 16.77
CA GLU A 58 -11.87 8.15 15.97
C GLU A 58 -12.25 8.50 14.52
N ALA A 59 -13.13 7.73 13.88
CA ALA A 59 -13.62 8.00 12.52
C ALA A 59 -14.44 9.29 12.44
N ARG A 60 -15.29 9.55 13.43
CA ARG A 60 -16.07 10.80 13.53
C ARG A 60 -15.17 12.01 13.75
N ASP A 61 -14.20 11.88 14.65
CA ASP A 61 -13.19 12.91 14.86
C ASP A 61 -12.39 13.13 13.58
N TRP A 62 -12.08 12.05 12.85
CA TRP A 62 -11.33 12.13 11.62
C TRP A 62 -12.05 12.93 10.53
N THR A 63 -13.34 12.64 10.34
CA THR A 63 -14.22 13.32 9.36
C THR A 63 -14.64 14.73 9.79
N GLY A 64 -14.73 15.00 11.10
CA GLY A 64 -15.21 16.27 11.64
C GLY A 64 -16.70 16.56 11.37
N LEU A 65 -17.46 15.56 10.93
CA LEU A 65 -18.88 15.72 10.60
C LEU A 65 -19.74 15.79 11.88
N PRO A 66 -20.83 16.59 11.87
CA PRO A 66 -21.77 16.60 12.99
C PRO A 66 -22.49 15.26 13.12
N VAL A 67 -22.38 14.63 14.28
CA VAL A 67 -22.91 13.29 14.56
C VAL A 67 -24.42 13.20 14.31
N ASP A 68 -24.85 12.19 13.55
CA ASP A 68 -26.25 11.77 13.51
C ASP A 68 -26.60 11.01 14.80
N PRO A 69 -27.57 11.50 15.60
CA PRO A 69 -27.87 10.91 16.91
C PRO A 69 -28.60 9.56 16.82
N ARG A 70 -29.05 9.14 15.63
CA ARG A 70 -29.74 7.85 15.47
C ARG A 70 -28.77 6.70 15.73
N PRO A 71 -29.13 5.70 16.55
CA PRO A 71 -28.26 4.55 16.76
C PRO A 71 -28.08 3.74 15.46
N PHE A 72 -26.99 2.99 15.38
CA PHE A 72 -26.83 1.91 14.41
C PHE A 72 -26.93 0.55 15.12
N ARG A 73 -27.20 -0.53 14.38
CA ARG A 73 -27.25 -1.88 14.96
C ARG A 73 -25.97 -2.64 14.68
N LEU A 74 -25.37 -3.26 15.68
CA LEU A 74 -24.33 -4.26 15.54
C LEU A 74 -24.98 -5.64 15.54
N GLU A 75 -24.75 -6.43 14.50
CA GLU A 75 -25.26 -7.80 14.39
C GLU A 75 -24.09 -8.76 14.25
N TRP A 76 -23.90 -9.62 15.25
CA TRP A 76 -22.83 -10.61 15.27
C TRP A 76 -23.33 -11.93 14.73
N VAL A 77 -22.57 -12.51 13.79
CA VAL A 77 -22.86 -13.80 13.19
C VAL A 77 -21.64 -14.71 13.29
N SER A 78 -21.88 -16.03 13.41
CA SER A 78 -20.81 -17.00 13.63
C SER A 78 -19.92 -17.16 12.41
N GLY A 79 -20.50 -17.32 11.21
CA GLY A 79 -19.73 -17.67 10.03
C GLY A 79 -20.26 -17.06 8.73
N ARG A 80 -19.63 -17.48 7.65
CA ARG A 80 -19.87 -16.97 6.29
C ARG A 80 -21.31 -17.19 5.81
N LYS A 81 -21.89 -18.34 6.13
CA LYS A 81 -23.25 -18.69 5.72
C LYS A 81 -24.26 -17.78 6.43
N GLU A 82 -24.05 -17.52 7.70
CA GLU A 82 -24.88 -16.64 8.51
C GLU A 82 -24.72 -15.17 8.09
N LEU A 83 -23.51 -14.74 7.72
CA LEU A 83 -23.27 -13.43 7.12
C LEU A 83 -24.07 -13.23 5.83
N GLU A 84 -24.00 -14.19 4.91
CA GLU A 84 -24.79 -14.13 3.67
C GLU A 84 -26.29 -14.18 3.93
N GLY A 85 -26.72 -14.98 4.90
CA GLY A 85 -28.11 -15.04 5.34
C GLY A 85 -28.61 -13.72 5.90
N ALA A 86 -27.81 -13.05 6.74
CA ALA A 86 -28.12 -11.76 7.34
C ALA A 86 -28.15 -10.63 6.29
N LEU A 87 -27.22 -10.65 5.33
CA LEU A 87 -27.13 -9.65 4.26
C LEU A 87 -28.17 -9.85 3.16
N GLY A 88 -28.59 -11.10 2.90
CA GLY A 88 -29.48 -11.47 1.80
C GLY A 88 -28.79 -11.53 0.44
N TYR A 89 -27.46 -11.47 0.40
CA TYR A 89 -26.64 -11.62 -0.81
C TYR A 89 -25.29 -12.23 -0.49
N LYS A 90 -24.59 -12.71 -1.53
CA LYS A 90 -23.21 -13.20 -1.40
C LYS A 90 -22.24 -12.03 -1.34
N ALA A 91 -21.74 -11.69 -0.16
CA ALA A 91 -20.62 -10.75 -0.03
C ALA A 91 -19.31 -11.39 -0.54
N PRO A 92 -18.31 -10.60 -0.95
CA PRO A 92 -16.97 -11.11 -1.24
C PRO A 92 -16.40 -11.96 -0.08
N SER A 93 -15.57 -12.95 -0.41
CA SER A 93 -15.08 -13.94 0.57
C SER A 93 -14.17 -13.35 1.64
N TRP A 94 -13.58 -12.18 1.39
CA TRP A 94 -12.70 -11.46 2.31
C TRP A 94 -13.44 -10.50 3.25
N PHE A 95 -14.75 -10.31 3.07
CA PHE A 95 -15.55 -9.43 3.95
C PHE A 95 -15.85 -10.15 5.26
N ALA A 96 -15.19 -9.70 6.33
CA ALA A 96 -15.44 -10.15 7.71
C ALA A 96 -16.45 -9.27 8.45
N ALA A 97 -16.73 -8.07 7.96
CA ALA A 97 -17.83 -7.23 8.39
C ALA A 97 -18.37 -6.45 7.19
N VAL A 98 -19.63 -6.00 7.26
CA VAL A 98 -20.28 -5.24 6.19
C VAL A 98 -21.23 -4.21 6.78
N ALA A 99 -21.06 -2.93 6.42
CA ALA A 99 -21.95 -1.85 6.77
C ALA A 99 -23.11 -1.72 5.77
N GLU A 100 -24.33 -2.07 6.20
CA GLU A 100 -25.56 -1.79 5.47
C GLU A 100 -26.10 -0.40 5.81
N LEU A 101 -25.55 0.60 5.15
CA LEU A 101 -25.81 2.01 5.42
C LEU A 101 -27.30 2.38 5.40
N LYS A 102 -28.09 1.84 4.47
CA LYS A 102 -29.55 2.07 4.39
C LYS A 102 -30.30 1.55 5.61
N LYS A 103 -29.82 0.47 6.23
CA LYS A 103 -30.42 -0.16 7.41
C LYS A 103 -29.80 0.33 8.72
N ARG A 104 -28.77 1.19 8.64
CA ARG A 104 -27.90 1.61 9.76
C ARG A 104 -27.44 0.40 10.56
N ARG A 105 -26.91 -0.62 9.89
CA ARG A 105 -26.53 -1.89 10.49
C ARG A 105 -25.11 -2.26 10.07
N LEU A 106 -24.31 -2.74 11.00
CA LEU A 106 -23.02 -3.39 10.76
C LEU A 106 -23.16 -4.87 11.11
N VAL A 107 -22.97 -5.74 10.13
CA VAL A 107 -22.98 -7.20 10.34
C VAL A 107 -21.54 -7.68 10.45
N ILE A 108 -21.18 -8.39 11.52
CA ILE A 108 -19.80 -8.80 11.85
C ILE A 108 -19.74 -10.33 11.92
N ALA A 109 -18.86 -10.93 11.12
CA ALA A 109 -18.59 -12.36 11.07
C ALA A 109 -17.16 -12.65 11.54
N THR A 110 -16.99 -12.87 12.84
CA THR A 110 -15.67 -12.95 13.49
C THR A 110 -14.82 -14.13 13.03
N GLU A 111 -15.42 -15.27 12.69
CA GLU A 111 -14.70 -16.45 12.21
C GLU A 111 -14.17 -16.29 10.78
N VAL A 112 -14.65 -15.29 10.04
CA VAL A 112 -14.20 -14.99 8.67
C VAL A 112 -12.92 -14.15 8.67
N ALA A 113 -12.65 -13.42 9.75
CA ALA A 113 -11.61 -12.41 9.80
C ALA A 113 -10.18 -12.95 9.76
N GLY A 114 -9.95 -14.26 9.93
CA GLY A 114 -8.63 -14.89 9.88
C GLY A 114 -7.70 -14.57 11.07
N SER A 115 -7.70 -13.33 11.56
CA SER A 115 -6.97 -12.84 12.74
C SER A 115 -7.68 -11.64 13.37
N GLN A 116 -7.32 -11.31 14.62
CA GLN A 116 -7.85 -10.11 15.29
C GLN A 116 -7.43 -8.82 14.59
N GLU A 117 -6.21 -8.76 14.05
CA GLU A 117 -5.72 -7.58 13.32
C GLU A 117 -6.51 -7.35 12.03
N GLN A 118 -6.75 -8.40 11.25
CA GLN A 118 -7.57 -8.31 10.05
C GLN A 118 -9.02 -7.92 10.36
N LEU A 119 -9.58 -8.42 11.47
CA LEU A 119 -10.89 -7.97 11.94
C LEU A 119 -10.87 -6.48 12.27
N ARG A 120 -9.84 -6.01 12.98
CA ARG A 120 -9.68 -4.60 13.35
C ARG A 120 -9.57 -3.71 12.12
N ILE A 121 -8.75 -4.06 11.12
CA ILE A 121 -8.64 -3.33 9.84
C ILE A 121 -10.00 -3.28 9.14
N THR A 122 -10.71 -4.41 9.05
CA THR A 122 -12.05 -4.47 8.46
C THR A 122 -13.04 -3.56 9.20
N LEU A 123 -13.04 -3.61 10.54
CA LEU A 123 -13.92 -2.77 11.35
C LEU A 123 -13.61 -1.29 11.17
N ARG A 124 -12.35 -0.89 11.09
CA ARG A 124 -11.96 0.51 10.83
C ARG A 124 -12.53 0.98 9.49
N HIS A 125 -12.39 0.17 8.44
CA HIS A 125 -12.94 0.47 7.12
C HIS A 125 -14.48 0.65 7.18
N GLU A 126 -15.20 -0.33 7.71
CA GLU A 126 -16.67 -0.28 7.78
C GLU A 126 -17.20 0.82 8.71
N LEU A 127 -16.51 1.10 9.82
CA LEU A 127 -16.88 2.18 10.75
C LEU A 127 -16.59 3.56 10.16
N MET A 128 -15.63 3.71 9.24
CA MET A 128 -15.47 4.94 8.47
C MET A 128 -16.68 5.19 7.57
N HIS A 129 -17.20 4.17 6.88
CA HIS A 129 -18.45 4.33 6.10
C HIS A 129 -19.63 4.75 6.98
N LEU A 130 -19.71 4.21 8.21
CA LEU A 130 -20.72 4.64 9.18
C LEU A 130 -20.52 6.08 9.65
N ALA A 131 -19.28 6.53 9.87
CA ALA A 131 -19.01 7.93 10.19
C ALA A 131 -19.35 8.85 9.02
N MET A 132 -19.03 8.46 7.78
CA MET A 132 -19.36 9.23 6.58
C MET A 132 -20.88 9.31 6.32
N MET A 133 -21.70 8.42 6.87
CA MET A 133 -23.16 8.57 6.84
C MET A 133 -23.67 9.81 7.57
N ASP A 134 -22.84 10.43 8.43
CA ASP A 134 -23.11 11.72 9.05
C ASP A 134 -23.12 12.87 8.00
N LEU A 135 -22.72 12.63 6.74
CA LEU A 135 -23.00 13.53 5.60
C LEU A 135 -24.51 13.68 5.35
N GLY A 136 -25.32 12.69 5.74
CA GLY A 136 -26.71 12.58 5.37
C GLY A 136 -26.89 11.78 4.08
N ALA A 137 -28.03 11.09 3.98
CA ALA A 137 -28.22 10.05 2.97
C ALA A 137 -28.16 10.57 1.51
N THR A 138 -28.55 11.82 1.26
CA THR A 138 -28.48 12.42 -0.08
C THR A 138 -27.05 12.79 -0.46
N ALA A 139 -26.33 13.49 0.41
CA ALA A 139 -24.93 13.87 0.19
C ALA A 139 -24.03 12.64 0.05
N PHE A 140 -24.20 11.64 0.93
CA PHE A 140 -23.45 10.39 0.84
C PHE A 140 -23.69 9.68 -0.51
N ARG A 141 -24.94 9.60 -0.99
CA ARG A 141 -25.23 9.01 -2.32
C ARG A 141 -24.69 9.82 -3.50
N GLY A 142 -24.54 11.13 -3.34
CA GLY A 142 -23.92 11.99 -4.34
C GLY A 142 -22.39 11.91 -4.36
N THR A 143 -21.80 11.37 -3.29
CA THR A 143 -20.35 11.21 -3.17
C THR A 143 -19.88 10.06 -4.06
N PRO A 144 -18.88 10.28 -4.94
CA PRO A 144 -18.31 9.22 -5.79
C PRO A 144 -17.80 8.03 -4.99
N SER A 145 -17.99 6.81 -5.50
CA SER A 145 -17.60 5.59 -4.78
C SER A 145 -16.12 5.53 -4.46
N TRP A 146 -15.25 5.86 -5.42
CA TRP A 146 -13.82 5.91 -5.19
C TRP A 146 -13.42 6.84 -4.02
N PHE A 147 -14.16 7.91 -3.74
CA PHE A 147 -13.80 8.88 -2.72
C PHE A 147 -14.15 8.38 -1.32
N HIS A 148 -15.37 7.88 -1.10
CA HIS A 148 -15.75 7.35 0.21
C HIS A 148 -15.01 6.04 0.53
N GLU A 149 -14.74 5.20 -0.47
CA GLU A 149 -13.84 4.05 -0.28
C GLU A 149 -12.40 4.48 -0.01
N GLY A 150 -11.88 5.51 -0.70
CA GLY A 150 -10.55 6.05 -0.44
C GLY A 150 -10.37 6.55 1.00
N CYS A 151 -11.37 7.25 1.54
CA CYS A 151 -11.40 7.65 2.94
C CYS A 151 -11.39 6.44 3.89
N ALA A 152 -12.18 5.40 3.59
CA ALA A 152 -12.24 4.18 4.38
C ALA A 152 -10.91 3.41 4.36
N GLU A 153 -10.26 3.29 3.20
CA GLU A 153 -8.94 2.68 3.03
C GLU A 153 -7.86 3.45 3.80
N VAL A 154 -7.79 4.78 3.66
CA VAL A 154 -6.78 5.60 4.36
C VAL A 154 -6.98 5.53 5.87
N PHE A 155 -8.23 5.57 6.35
CA PHE A 155 -8.52 5.49 7.78
C PHE A 155 -8.23 4.11 8.38
N ALA A 156 -8.45 3.04 7.61
CA ALA A 156 -8.11 1.68 8.03
C ALA A 156 -6.61 1.55 8.34
N GLY A 157 -5.75 2.34 7.67
CA GLY A 157 -4.32 2.47 7.95
C GLY A 157 -3.45 1.37 7.33
N ASP A 158 -4.08 0.41 6.66
CA ASP A 158 -3.46 -0.59 5.81
C ASP A 158 -4.41 -0.83 4.63
N ILE A 159 -3.87 -1.11 3.44
CA ILE A 159 -4.71 -1.31 2.25
C ILE A 159 -5.52 -2.60 2.47
N TYR A 160 -6.85 -2.46 2.56
CA TYR A 160 -7.78 -3.56 2.80
C TYR A 160 -7.62 -4.67 1.77
N LEU A 161 -7.29 -4.30 0.53
CA LEU A 161 -6.87 -5.20 -0.56
C LEU A 161 -5.34 -5.19 -0.75
N LYS A 162 -4.61 -5.81 0.18
CA LYS A 162 -3.15 -6.06 0.04
C LYS A 162 -2.85 -6.70 -1.32
N GLY A 163 -2.21 -5.95 -2.21
CA GLY A 163 -1.79 -6.41 -3.54
C GLY A 163 -2.15 -5.50 -4.71
N SER A 164 -2.91 -4.42 -4.49
CA SER A 164 -3.41 -3.58 -5.59
C SER A 164 -2.57 -2.32 -5.85
N SER A 165 -1.84 -1.82 -4.85
CA SER A 165 -0.97 -0.64 -4.98
C SER A 165 0.05 -0.80 -6.11
N ASP A 166 0.70 -1.95 -6.20
CA ASP A 166 1.74 -2.21 -7.20
C ASP A 166 1.18 -2.08 -8.62
N SER A 167 -0.09 -2.43 -8.83
CA SER A 167 -0.73 -2.45 -10.14
C SER A 167 -0.97 -1.05 -10.71
N ILE A 168 -1.32 -0.06 -9.88
CA ILE A 168 -1.66 1.29 -10.34
C ILE A 168 -0.42 2.06 -10.83
N PHE A 169 0.76 1.80 -10.26
CA PHE A 169 2.02 2.37 -10.76
C PHE A 169 2.35 1.86 -12.15
N TRP A 170 2.26 0.54 -12.38
CA TRP A 170 2.53 -0.06 -13.69
C TRP A 170 1.51 0.40 -14.73
N MET A 171 0.24 0.50 -14.37
CA MET A 171 -0.80 1.04 -15.27
C MET A 171 -0.57 2.52 -15.58
N ALA A 172 -0.15 3.33 -14.61
CA ALA A 172 0.18 4.73 -14.84
C ALA A 172 1.37 4.88 -15.80
N ALA A 173 2.42 4.09 -15.61
CA ALA A 173 3.63 4.07 -16.44
C ALA A 173 3.36 3.55 -17.87
N ALA A 174 2.42 2.61 -18.02
CA ALA A 174 1.99 2.09 -19.32
C ALA A 174 0.91 2.94 -20.00
N GLU A 175 0.48 4.05 -19.37
CA GLU A 175 -0.62 4.91 -19.84
C GLU A 175 -1.96 4.16 -20.01
N THR A 176 -2.19 3.13 -19.20
CA THR A 176 -3.42 2.32 -19.19
C THR A 176 -4.27 2.50 -17.93
N LEU A 177 -3.87 3.43 -17.04
CA LEU A 177 -4.57 3.69 -15.79
C LEU A 177 -5.98 4.26 -16.04
N PRO A 178 -7.04 3.61 -15.53
CA PRO A 178 -8.39 4.13 -15.61
C PRO A 178 -8.56 5.47 -14.88
N THR A 179 -9.57 6.25 -15.26
CA THR A 179 -9.89 7.50 -14.57
C THR A 179 -10.78 7.27 -13.35
N LEU A 180 -10.72 8.15 -12.35
CA LEU A 180 -11.59 8.20 -11.18
C LEU A 180 -13.07 8.31 -11.58
N SER A 181 -13.35 8.95 -12.72
CA SER A 181 -14.71 9.08 -13.24
C SER A 181 -15.37 7.73 -13.53
N GLU A 182 -14.59 6.71 -13.91
CA GLU A 182 -15.07 5.35 -14.17
C GLU A 182 -15.56 4.65 -12.90
N TYR A 183 -15.07 5.09 -11.74
CA TYR A 183 -15.43 4.55 -10.41
C TYR A 183 -16.40 5.48 -9.65
N ARG A 184 -17.06 6.43 -10.34
CA ARG A 184 -18.01 7.34 -9.69
C ARG A 184 -19.24 6.60 -9.15
N ALA A 185 -19.80 5.68 -9.94
CA ALA A 185 -21.07 5.01 -9.64
C ALA A 185 -20.91 3.66 -8.91
N GLY A 186 -19.67 3.23 -8.65
CA GLY A 186 -19.34 1.94 -8.05
C GLY A 186 -18.23 1.23 -8.81
N PHE A 187 -17.95 -0.02 -8.41
CA PHE A 187 -16.85 -0.81 -8.95
C PHE A 187 -17.32 -1.87 -9.95
N PRO A 188 -16.50 -2.18 -10.98
CA PRO A 188 -16.79 -3.27 -11.91
C PRO A 188 -16.84 -4.64 -11.23
N GLN A 189 -17.48 -5.61 -11.87
CA GLN A 189 -17.49 -7.01 -11.41
C GLN A 189 -16.10 -7.68 -11.52
N SER A 190 -15.22 -7.15 -12.38
CA SER A 190 -13.85 -7.63 -12.50
C SER A 190 -13.08 -7.31 -11.21
N PRO A 191 -12.56 -8.32 -10.49
CA PRO A 191 -11.83 -8.10 -9.23
C PRO A 191 -10.63 -7.17 -9.38
N VAL A 192 -9.90 -7.29 -10.51
CA VAL A 192 -8.73 -6.46 -10.80
C VAL A 192 -9.12 -5.00 -11.02
N LEU A 193 -10.20 -4.75 -11.77
CA LEU A 193 -10.65 -3.36 -12.00
C LEU A 193 -11.26 -2.76 -10.74
N ALA A 194 -12.01 -3.55 -9.96
CA ALA A 194 -12.51 -3.11 -8.67
C ALA A 194 -11.34 -2.71 -7.75
N SER A 195 -10.33 -3.57 -7.63
CA SER A 195 -9.16 -3.33 -6.78
C SER A 195 -8.33 -2.12 -7.25
N THR A 196 -8.29 -1.87 -8.56
CA THR A 196 -7.72 -0.65 -9.16
C THR A 196 -8.45 0.60 -8.67
N GLY A 197 -9.78 0.59 -8.68
CA GLY A 197 -10.58 1.71 -8.19
C GLY A 197 -10.36 2.01 -6.71
N TYR A 198 -10.28 0.99 -5.84
CA TYR A 198 -9.93 1.16 -4.43
C TYR A 198 -8.55 1.78 -4.27
N ALA A 199 -7.54 1.25 -4.99
CA ALA A 199 -6.18 1.75 -4.93
C ALA A 199 -6.07 3.20 -5.42
N LEU A 200 -6.79 3.58 -6.47
CA LEU A 200 -6.86 4.96 -6.97
C LEU A 200 -7.53 5.90 -5.96
N GLY A 201 -8.64 5.48 -5.37
CA GLY A 201 -9.32 6.24 -4.32
C GLY A 201 -8.43 6.49 -3.10
N HIS A 202 -7.78 5.44 -2.60
CA HIS A 202 -6.79 5.53 -1.53
C HIS A 202 -5.67 6.50 -1.89
N ALA A 203 -5.03 6.33 -3.05
CA ALA A 203 -3.90 7.16 -3.48
C ALA A 203 -4.30 8.64 -3.63
N PHE A 204 -5.52 8.92 -4.10
CA PHE A 204 -6.05 10.27 -4.16
C PHE A 204 -6.20 10.89 -2.77
N VAL A 205 -6.90 10.21 -1.85
CA VAL A 205 -7.18 10.74 -0.50
C VAL A 205 -5.89 10.88 0.30
N GLU A 206 -4.99 9.90 0.21
CA GLU A 206 -3.67 9.95 0.86
C GLU A 206 -2.84 11.14 0.33
N ARG A 207 -2.81 11.35 -0.99
CA ARG A 207 -2.13 12.50 -1.60
C ARG A 207 -2.77 13.82 -1.16
N TYR A 208 -4.10 13.89 -1.13
CA TYR A 208 -4.82 15.08 -0.68
C TYR A 208 -4.47 15.44 0.77
N LEU A 209 -4.47 14.45 1.66
CA LEU A 209 -4.07 14.64 3.07
C LEU A 209 -2.60 15.02 3.20
N ARG A 210 -1.71 14.44 2.40
CA ARG A 210 -0.28 14.79 2.39
C ARG A 210 -0.04 16.24 1.97
N LEU A 211 -0.81 16.76 1.02
CA LEU A 211 -0.63 18.11 0.47
C LEU A 211 -1.36 19.20 1.27
N TYR A 212 -2.60 18.93 1.66
CA TYR A 212 -3.52 19.93 2.22
C TYR A 212 -3.86 19.69 3.70
N GLY A 213 -3.53 18.51 4.21
CA GLY A 213 -3.82 18.12 5.58
C GLY A 213 -5.28 17.76 5.83
N GLN A 214 -5.52 17.21 7.01
CA GLN A 214 -6.84 16.81 7.45
C GLN A 214 -7.87 17.96 7.56
N PRO A 215 -7.52 19.19 7.98
CA PRO A 215 -8.48 20.30 8.02
C PRO A 215 -9.15 20.58 6.67
N ALA A 216 -8.38 20.56 5.57
CA ALA A 216 -8.90 20.74 4.22
C ALA A 216 -9.86 19.62 3.81
N LEU A 217 -9.60 18.37 4.24
CA LEU A 217 -10.53 17.27 3.97
C LEU A 217 -11.85 17.46 4.72
N ARG A 218 -11.80 17.91 5.97
CA ARG A 218 -13.00 18.19 6.77
C ARG A 218 -13.84 19.31 6.17
N GLU A 219 -13.20 20.33 5.58
CA GLU A 219 -13.88 21.39 4.84
C GLU A 219 -14.63 20.83 3.61
N VAL A 220 -13.98 19.99 2.81
CA VAL A 220 -14.62 19.29 1.69
C VAL A 220 -15.83 18.47 2.16
N LEU A 221 -15.68 17.68 3.23
CA LEU A 221 -16.79 16.89 3.79
C LEU A 221 -17.94 17.78 4.30
N ALA A 222 -17.63 18.94 4.88
CA ALA A 222 -18.64 19.91 5.32
C ALA A 222 -19.41 20.51 4.11
N LEU A 223 -18.71 20.83 3.02
CA LEU A 223 -19.34 21.31 1.78
C LEU A 223 -20.22 20.24 1.13
N LEU A 224 -19.76 18.98 1.08
CA LEU A 224 -20.57 17.85 0.63
C LEU A 224 -21.86 17.72 1.45
N ARG A 225 -21.75 17.81 2.78
CA ARG A 225 -22.92 17.80 3.68
C ARG A 225 -23.88 18.97 3.40
N ALA A 226 -23.35 20.14 3.03
CA ALA A 226 -24.15 21.30 2.65
C ALA A 226 -24.84 21.14 1.28
N GLY A 227 -24.51 20.08 0.53
CA GLY A 227 -25.13 19.73 -0.75
C GLY A 227 -24.29 20.05 -1.99
N GLU A 228 -23.05 20.50 -1.80
CA GLU A 228 -22.12 20.71 -2.92
C GLU A 228 -21.68 19.38 -3.54
N GLU A 229 -21.40 19.39 -4.85
CA GLU A 229 -20.74 18.25 -5.50
C GLU A 229 -19.24 18.22 -5.15
N LEU A 230 -18.63 17.03 -5.16
CA LEU A 230 -17.22 16.84 -4.76
C LEU A 230 -16.25 17.73 -5.55
N ASP A 231 -16.48 17.91 -6.85
CA ASP A 231 -15.61 18.76 -7.68
C ASP A 231 -15.67 20.24 -7.25
N SER A 232 -16.90 20.75 -7.02
CA SER A 232 -17.12 22.10 -6.48
C SER A 232 -16.46 22.27 -5.11
N ALA A 233 -16.63 21.28 -4.22
CA ALA A 233 -16.04 21.31 -2.88
C ALA A 233 -14.50 21.37 -2.93
N LEU A 234 -13.86 20.56 -3.78
CA LEU A 234 -12.41 20.59 -3.96
C LEU A 234 -11.94 21.93 -4.54
N VAL A 235 -12.62 22.46 -5.55
CA VAL A 235 -12.29 23.78 -6.12
C VAL A 235 -12.42 24.89 -5.09
N GLN A 236 -13.45 24.86 -4.23
CA GLN A 236 -13.62 25.85 -3.18
C GLN A 236 -12.52 25.78 -2.11
N THR A 237 -12.08 24.57 -1.75
CA THR A 237 -11.07 24.37 -0.70
C THR A 237 -9.62 24.55 -1.20
N THR A 238 -9.28 24.07 -2.39
CA THR A 238 -7.88 24.06 -2.90
C THR A 238 -7.68 24.86 -4.18
N GLY A 239 -8.75 25.28 -4.85
CA GLY A 239 -8.69 25.90 -6.18
C GLY A 239 -8.52 24.90 -7.32
N LEU A 240 -8.50 23.59 -7.04
CA LEU A 240 -8.23 22.54 -8.02
C LEU A 240 -9.43 21.59 -8.18
N SER A 241 -9.76 21.27 -9.44
CA SER A 241 -10.77 20.28 -9.78
C SER A 241 -10.27 18.85 -9.58
N ILE A 242 -11.19 17.88 -9.52
CA ILE A 242 -10.90 16.45 -9.54
C ILE A 242 -10.01 16.11 -10.74
N VAL A 243 -10.29 16.65 -11.92
CA VAL A 243 -9.51 16.38 -13.15
C VAL A 243 -8.07 16.87 -13.00
N THR A 244 -7.87 18.04 -12.38
CA THR A 244 -6.53 18.59 -12.16
C THR A 244 -5.75 17.76 -11.14
N GLU A 245 -6.40 17.40 -10.03
CA GLU A 245 -5.81 16.58 -8.97
C GLU A 245 -5.49 15.16 -9.45
N GLU A 246 -6.39 14.57 -10.23
CA GLU A 246 -6.20 13.27 -10.87
C GLU A 246 -5.00 13.28 -11.80
N LYS A 247 -4.89 14.30 -12.67
CA LYS A 247 -3.75 14.41 -13.58
C LYS A 247 -2.43 14.51 -12.81
N ALA A 248 -2.40 15.32 -11.75
CA ALA A 248 -1.21 15.46 -10.90
C ALA A 248 -0.87 14.14 -10.17
N LEU A 249 -1.88 13.40 -9.71
CA LEU A 249 -1.70 12.06 -9.15
C LEU A 249 -1.11 11.09 -10.19
N GLN A 250 -1.63 11.06 -11.43
CA GLN A 250 -1.12 10.20 -12.48
C GLN A 250 0.34 10.54 -12.83
N GLU A 251 0.70 11.81 -12.87
CA GLU A 251 2.10 12.25 -13.05
C GLU A 251 3.01 11.80 -11.90
N GLU A 252 2.52 11.87 -10.65
CA GLU A 252 3.26 11.38 -9.47
C GLU A 252 3.46 9.86 -9.50
N LEU A 253 2.42 9.10 -9.88
CA LEU A 253 2.48 7.64 -10.03
C LEU A 253 3.45 7.20 -11.13
N ARG A 254 3.60 8.00 -12.20
CA ARG A 254 4.58 7.78 -13.28
C ARG A 254 6.02 8.10 -12.86
N GLY A 255 6.21 8.96 -11.87
CA GLY A 255 7.51 9.45 -11.44
C GLY A 255 8.41 8.40 -10.79
N LEU A 256 9.73 8.66 -10.78
CA LEU A 256 10.75 7.77 -10.19
C LEU A 256 10.51 7.42 -8.70
N ALA A 257 9.81 8.28 -7.95
CA ALA A 257 9.41 8.00 -6.58
C ALA A 257 8.29 6.93 -6.48
N GLY A 258 7.30 6.98 -7.39
CA GLY A 258 6.25 5.96 -7.49
C GLY A 258 6.80 4.61 -7.98
N LEU A 259 7.77 4.62 -8.89
CA LEU A 259 8.47 3.41 -9.36
C LEU A 259 9.49 2.87 -8.34
N GLY A 260 10.01 3.74 -7.46
CA GLY A 260 11.12 3.44 -6.56
C GLY A 260 10.73 2.73 -5.26
N GLY A 261 9.50 2.88 -4.77
CA GLY A 261 9.08 2.33 -3.47
C GLY A 261 9.15 0.80 -3.37
N ASP A 262 8.85 0.10 -4.47
CA ASP A 262 8.78 -1.37 -4.47
C ASP A 262 9.86 -2.05 -5.34
N LEU A 263 10.40 -1.31 -6.32
CA LEU A 263 11.55 -1.77 -7.09
C LEU A 263 12.81 -1.86 -6.21
N TYR A 264 12.99 -0.95 -5.24
CA TYR A 264 14.14 -0.98 -4.33
C TYR A 264 14.17 -2.23 -3.44
N SER A 265 13.03 -2.65 -2.88
CA SER A 265 12.96 -3.80 -1.97
C SER A 265 13.27 -5.11 -2.69
N ARG A 266 12.74 -5.29 -3.91
CA ARG A 266 12.91 -6.50 -4.72
C ARG A 266 14.25 -6.54 -5.46
N LEU A 267 14.72 -5.41 -6.01
CA LEU A 267 16.06 -5.34 -6.62
C LEU A 267 17.17 -5.47 -5.57
N PHE A 268 17.02 -4.91 -4.37
CA PHE A 268 18.04 -5.03 -3.33
C PHE A 268 18.17 -6.46 -2.81
N LEU A 269 17.06 -7.19 -2.61
CA LEU A 269 17.13 -8.60 -2.25
C LEU A 269 17.74 -9.45 -3.37
N GLY A 270 17.34 -9.22 -4.63
CA GLY A 270 17.90 -9.92 -5.78
C GLY A 270 19.40 -9.64 -5.98
N LEU A 271 19.81 -8.38 -5.84
CA LEU A 271 21.21 -7.96 -5.92
C LEU A 271 22.03 -8.48 -4.73
N ALA A 272 21.47 -8.48 -3.51
CA ALA A 272 22.12 -9.06 -2.33
C ALA A 272 22.31 -10.57 -2.49
N VAL A 273 21.28 -11.32 -2.94
CA VAL A 273 21.42 -12.76 -3.24
C VAL A 273 22.46 -12.97 -4.34
N PHE A 274 22.48 -12.13 -5.37
CA PHE A 274 23.50 -12.21 -6.41
C PHE A 274 24.91 -11.97 -5.86
N ILE A 275 25.13 -10.92 -5.08
CA ILE A 275 26.46 -10.56 -4.53
C ILE A 275 26.93 -11.56 -3.47
N PHE A 276 26.05 -12.01 -2.57
CA PHE A 276 26.43 -12.84 -1.42
C PHE A 276 26.34 -14.34 -1.69
N VAL A 277 25.56 -14.79 -2.68
CA VAL A 277 25.38 -16.23 -2.97
C VAL A 277 25.87 -16.56 -4.37
N ALA A 278 25.27 -15.98 -5.41
CA ALA A 278 25.58 -16.39 -6.79
C ALA A 278 27.00 -16.03 -7.22
N PHE A 279 27.46 -14.81 -6.91
CA PHE A 279 28.79 -14.30 -7.26
C PHE A 279 29.95 -15.11 -6.66
N PRO A 280 29.98 -15.42 -5.34
CA PRO A 280 31.04 -16.25 -4.78
C PRO A 280 31.01 -17.69 -5.33
N ILE A 281 29.84 -18.27 -5.61
CA ILE A 281 29.72 -19.59 -6.26
C ILE A 281 30.28 -19.57 -7.68
N VAL A 282 29.90 -18.58 -8.50
CA VAL A 282 30.42 -18.42 -9.87
C VAL A 282 31.92 -18.14 -9.85
N ARG A 283 32.41 -17.33 -8.91
CA ARG A 283 33.85 -17.06 -8.76
C ARG A 283 34.61 -18.30 -8.31
N ALA A 284 34.08 -19.08 -7.37
CA ALA A 284 34.69 -20.31 -6.88
C ALA A 284 34.74 -21.39 -7.97
N THR A 285 33.64 -21.59 -8.71
CA THR A 285 33.59 -22.53 -9.83
C THR A 285 34.52 -22.13 -10.97
N ARG A 286 34.59 -20.84 -11.32
CA ARG A 286 35.58 -20.34 -12.29
C ARG A 286 37.02 -20.52 -11.82
N ARG A 287 37.31 -20.29 -10.54
CA ARG A 287 38.64 -20.52 -9.96
C ARG A 287 39.02 -22.01 -10.00
N ARG A 288 38.10 -22.90 -9.62
CA ARG A 288 38.31 -24.36 -9.69
C ARG A 288 38.56 -24.83 -11.13
N ARG A 289 37.69 -24.43 -12.08
CA ARG A 289 37.90 -24.75 -13.50
C ARG A 289 39.23 -24.24 -14.05
N ARG A 290 39.69 -23.07 -13.61
CA ARG A 290 40.98 -22.52 -14.01
C ARG A 290 42.14 -23.34 -13.43
N ALA A 291 42.04 -23.77 -12.17
CA ALA A 291 43.03 -24.64 -11.54
C ALA A 291 43.08 -26.04 -12.19
N ASP A 292 41.92 -26.61 -12.56
CA ASP A 292 41.85 -27.91 -13.25
C ASP A 292 42.45 -27.84 -14.67
N LEU A 293 42.29 -26.72 -15.36
CA LEU A 293 42.93 -26.48 -16.66
C LEU A 293 44.44 -26.29 -16.51
N GLU A 294 44.89 -25.58 -15.48
CA GLU A 294 46.31 -25.41 -15.16
C GLU A 294 46.97 -26.74 -14.75
N SER A 295 46.27 -27.62 -14.02
CA SER A 295 46.77 -28.96 -13.68
C SER A 295 46.84 -29.88 -14.90
N GLN A 296 45.83 -29.86 -15.77
CA GLN A 296 45.85 -30.59 -17.05
C GLN A 296 46.97 -30.09 -17.96
N TRP A 297 47.19 -28.77 -18.02
CA TRP A 297 48.31 -28.18 -18.77
C TRP A 297 49.66 -28.54 -18.13
N ALA A 298 49.77 -28.56 -16.81
CA ALA A 298 50.99 -28.99 -16.12
C ALA A 298 51.28 -30.49 -16.28
N GLU A 299 50.27 -31.35 -16.32
CA GLU A 299 50.40 -32.78 -16.59
C GLU A 299 50.74 -33.06 -18.05
N SER A 300 50.09 -32.37 -18.99
CA SER A 300 50.43 -32.44 -20.42
C SER A 300 51.83 -31.88 -20.73
N GLY A 301 52.28 -30.88 -19.98
CA GLY A 301 53.65 -30.35 -20.03
C GLY A 301 54.68 -31.26 -19.37
N LYS A 302 54.28 -32.09 -18.39
CA LYS A 302 55.13 -33.14 -17.80
C LYS A 302 55.19 -34.41 -18.65
N GLN A 303 54.14 -34.72 -19.41
CA GLN A 303 54.11 -35.83 -20.36
C GLN A 303 54.65 -35.46 -21.75
N GLY A 304 55.01 -34.20 -21.98
CA GLY A 304 55.42 -33.69 -23.28
C GLY A 304 56.85 -33.16 -23.32
N SER A 305 57.84 -34.05 -23.49
CA SER A 305 59.06 -33.83 -24.32
C SER A 305 60.01 -35.04 -24.22
N PRO A 306 60.76 -35.47 -25.27
CA PRO A 306 60.56 -35.35 -26.73
C PRO A 306 60.74 -36.73 -27.45
N TYR A 307 60.44 -36.79 -28.76
CA TYR A 307 60.64 -37.92 -29.71
C TYR A 307 59.79 -39.18 -29.53
N SER A 308 59.29 -39.88 -30.55
CA SER A 308 59.01 -39.66 -31.98
C SER A 308 58.58 -41.05 -32.50
N VAL A 309 57.40 -41.26 -33.07
CA VAL A 309 57.18 -42.40 -34.01
C VAL A 309 56.12 -42.06 -35.06
N SER A 310 56.63 -41.79 -36.27
CA SER A 310 56.10 -42.06 -37.62
C SER A 310 54.58 -42.07 -37.90
N ARG A 311 54.17 -41.09 -38.71
CA ARG A 311 53.77 -41.28 -40.13
C ARG A 311 53.15 -42.65 -40.49
N ARG A 312 51.81 -42.74 -40.55
CA ARG A 312 51.06 -43.33 -41.69
C ARG A 312 49.53 -43.16 -41.58
N MET A 313 48.96 -42.66 -42.69
CA MET A 313 47.55 -42.68 -43.14
C MET A 313 46.58 -41.73 -42.42
N GLY A 314 45.82 -40.86 -43.10
CA GLY A 314 45.72 -40.59 -44.53
C GLY A 314 44.39 -39.88 -44.80
N TRP A 315 44.36 -38.55 -44.81
CA TRP A 315 43.18 -37.76 -45.21
C TRP A 315 43.58 -36.73 -46.28
N PRO A 316 42.76 -36.53 -47.33
CA PRO A 316 43.15 -35.80 -48.53
C PRO A 316 43.12 -34.29 -48.31
N ILE A 317 44.19 -33.63 -48.75
CA ILE A 317 44.36 -32.17 -48.77
C ILE A 317 43.65 -31.61 -50.01
N ARG A 318 42.62 -30.78 -49.83
CA ARG A 318 42.21 -29.79 -50.84
C ARG A 318 42.94 -28.48 -50.56
N LYS A 319 43.80 -28.06 -51.50
CA LYS A 319 44.51 -26.78 -51.50
C LYS A 319 43.56 -25.69 -52.02
N PHE A 320 43.52 -24.54 -51.34
CA PHE A 320 43.08 -23.26 -51.93
C PHE A 320 44.30 -22.32 -51.98
N PRO A 321 44.51 -21.57 -53.09
CA PRO A 321 45.69 -20.72 -53.28
C PRO A 321 45.64 -19.43 -52.45
N PRO A 322 46.80 -18.87 -52.02
CA PRO A 322 46.91 -17.62 -51.27
C PRO A 322 47.31 -16.42 -52.16
N ASN A 323 47.21 -15.22 -51.57
CA ASN A 323 47.44 -13.85 -52.10
C ASN A 323 46.19 -13.22 -52.74
N GLU A 324 45.76 -12.02 -52.37
CA GLU A 324 46.56 -10.79 -52.36
C GLU A 324 46.26 -9.87 -51.14
N ARG A 325 47.28 -9.15 -50.67
CA ARG A 325 47.16 -8.04 -49.68
C ARG A 325 46.95 -6.71 -50.42
N PRO A 326 46.29 -5.72 -49.77
CA PRO A 326 45.92 -4.46 -50.39
C PRO A 326 47.11 -3.48 -50.46
N GLY A 327 47.28 -2.85 -51.61
CA GLY A 327 48.19 -1.72 -51.84
C GLY A 327 47.40 -0.51 -52.33
N GLU A 328 47.57 0.60 -51.62
CA GLU A 328 47.23 1.96 -52.03
C GLU A 328 47.83 2.28 -53.42
N ASP A 329 47.12 3.06 -54.24
CA ASP A 329 47.39 4.50 -54.40
C ASP A 329 46.79 5.06 -55.73
N LYS A 330 46.38 6.34 -55.64
CA LYS A 330 46.26 7.38 -56.70
C LYS A 330 44.99 7.52 -57.55
N ASN A 331 44.41 8.72 -57.33
CA ASN A 331 43.92 9.71 -58.31
C ASN A 331 42.64 9.37 -59.08
N GLU A 332 41.70 10.27 -59.35
CA GLU A 332 41.29 11.62 -58.91
C GLU A 332 39.94 11.83 -59.65
N PRO A 333 39.11 12.81 -59.27
CA PRO A 333 37.75 12.96 -59.78
C PRO A 333 37.73 13.59 -61.18
N GLN A 334 36.69 13.26 -61.95
CA GLN A 334 36.26 14.11 -63.05
C GLN A 334 35.58 15.35 -62.47
N LEU A 335 36.33 16.46 -62.39
CA LEU A 335 36.07 17.73 -63.08
C LEU A 335 37.20 18.74 -62.83
#